data_AF-A0A833HMC1-F1
#
_entry.id   AF-A0A833HMC1-F1
#
_cell.length_a   1.000
_cell.length_b   1.000
_cell.length_c   1.000
_cell.angle_alpha   90.00
_cell.angle_beta   90.00
_cell.angle_gamma   90.00
#
_symmetry.space_group_name_H-M   'P 1'
#
loop_
_entity.id
_entity.type
_entity.pdbx_description
1 polymer ?
#
loop_
_entity_poly.entity_id
_entity_poly.type
_entity_poly.pdbx_seq_one_letter_code
_entity_poly.pdbx_strand_id
1 'polypeptide(L)'
;MYSIISELLEEEVFQCYSFAYEVKLSDIFLNQDICTEIEKKFIKQPRSSVDFIIFNKFDHNPVLAIEVDGTEFHLNNPKQLERDKKKNEIFKKYGIPLLRLATHQAVIEEMIRQQLLRLTEIKNSLNKL
;
A
#
# COMPACT_ATOMS: atom_id res chain seq x y z
N MET A 1 10.94 -7.16 6.60
CA MET A 1 10.12 -6.30 5.71
C MET A 1 10.86 -5.03 5.35
N TYR A 2 11.23 -4.18 6.32
CA TYR A 2 11.99 -2.95 6.04
C TYR A 2 13.23 -3.19 5.17
N SER A 3 14.12 -4.11 5.59
CA SER A 3 15.34 -4.42 4.82
C SER A 3 15.03 -4.93 3.41
N ILE A 4 14.04 -5.83 3.29
CA ILE A 4 13.59 -6.36 2.00
C ILE A 4 13.17 -5.24 1.04
N ILE A 5 12.31 -4.32 1.50
CA ILE A 5 11.87 -3.20 0.67
C ILE A 5 13.04 -2.26 0.38
N SER A 6 13.89 -1.98 1.37
CA SER A 6 15.06 -1.11 1.20
C SER A 6 16.02 -1.65 0.13
N GLU A 7 16.43 -2.93 0.25
CA GLU A 7 17.33 -3.61 -0.69
C GLU A 7 16.72 -3.70 -2.09
N LEU A 8 15.42 -4.06 -2.18
CA LEU A 8 14.72 -4.13 -3.46
C LEU A 8 14.72 -2.78 -4.19
N LEU A 9 14.47 -1.66 -3.48
CA LEU A 9 14.39 -0.34 -4.09
C LEU A 9 15.76 0.26 -4.48
N GLU A 10 16.88 -0.40 -4.17
CA GLU A 10 18.22 -0.03 -4.68
C GLU A 10 18.40 -0.38 -6.17
N GLU A 11 17.59 -1.30 -6.70
CA GLU A 11 17.66 -1.71 -8.09
C GLU A 11 17.29 -0.57 -9.05
N GLU A 12 18.03 -0.49 -10.17
CA GLU A 12 17.90 0.60 -11.16
C GLU A 12 16.45 0.81 -11.63
N VAL A 13 15.70 -0.29 -11.83
CA VAL A 13 14.30 -0.25 -12.27
C VAL A 13 13.35 0.38 -11.25
N PHE A 14 13.74 0.42 -9.97
CA PHE A 14 12.94 0.94 -8.86
C PHE A 14 13.48 2.23 -8.25
N GLN A 15 14.58 2.78 -8.77
CA GLN A 15 15.22 3.99 -8.22
C GLN A 15 14.32 5.22 -8.13
N CYS A 16 13.20 5.27 -8.86
CA CYS A 16 12.24 6.37 -8.77
C CYS A 16 11.31 6.28 -7.55
N TYR A 17 11.37 5.17 -6.80
CA TYR A 17 10.54 4.92 -5.63
C TYR A 17 11.30 5.12 -4.32
N SER A 18 10.53 5.39 -3.27
CA SER A 18 10.94 5.35 -1.87
C SER A 18 9.77 4.79 -1.06
N PHE A 19 9.96 4.59 0.24
CA PHE A 19 8.92 4.04 1.09
C PHE A 19 8.90 4.69 2.47
N ALA A 20 7.74 4.60 3.12
CA ALA A 20 7.52 4.97 4.52
C ALA A 20 6.76 3.84 5.22
N TYR A 21 6.89 3.76 6.54
CA TYR A 21 6.25 2.73 7.37
C TYR A 21 5.30 3.35 8.40
N GLU A 22 4.34 2.56 8.87
CA GLU A 22 3.31 2.98 9.84
C GLU A 22 2.54 4.25 9.42
N VAL A 23 2.16 4.34 8.15
CA VAL A 23 1.60 5.55 7.56
C VAL A 23 0.10 5.62 7.76
N LYS A 24 -0.40 6.73 8.31
CA LYS A 24 -1.85 6.92 8.51
C LYS A 24 -2.57 7.11 7.19
N LEU A 25 -3.80 6.63 7.12
CA LEU A 25 -4.66 6.86 5.95
C LEU A 25 -4.93 8.36 5.74
N SER A 26 -4.96 9.16 6.82
CA SER A 26 -5.09 10.61 6.74
C SER A 26 -3.95 11.30 5.99
N ASP A 27 -2.78 10.67 5.96
CA ASP A 27 -1.57 11.23 5.34
C ASP A 27 -1.47 10.79 3.87
N ILE A 28 -2.16 9.70 3.51
CA ILE A 28 -2.25 9.18 2.14
C ILE A 28 -3.41 9.83 1.38
N PHE A 29 -4.59 9.94 2.01
CA PHE A 29 -5.83 10.37 1.37
C PHE A 29 -6.21 11.80 1.77
N LEU A 30 -5.47 12.77 1.23
CA LEU A 30 -5.66 14.20 1.50
C LEU A 30 -6.96 14.73 0.90
N ASN A 31 -7.21 14.48 -0.40
CA ASN A 31 -8.49 14.77 -1.03
C ASN A 31 -9.45 13.59 -0.79
N GLN A 32 -10.62 13.87 -0.20
CA GLN A 32 -11.63 12.86 0.19
C GLN A 32 -12.98 13.05 -0.53
N ASP A 33 -13.01 13.79 -1.64
CA ASP A 33 -14.26 14.15 -2.34
C ASP A 33 -15.02 12.93 -2.88
N ILE A 34 -14.28 11.88 -3.26
CA ILE A 34 -14.83 10.60 -3.75
C ILE A 34 -15.20 9.61 -2.62
N CYS A 35 -14.94 9.99 -1.36
CA CYS A 35 -15.25 9.17 -0.19
C CYS A 35 -16.64 9.51 0.38
N THR A 36 -17.30 8.48 0.90
CA THR A 36 -18.50 8.62 1.74
C THR A 36 -18.13 9.19 3.10
N GLU A 37 -19.11 9.72 3.84
CA GLU A 37 -18.90 10.21 5.20
C GLU A 37 -18.40 9.12 6.18
N ILE A 38 -18.76 7.86 5.94
CA ILE A 38 -18.28 6.72 6.73
C ILE A 38 -16.78 6.50 6.47
N GLU A 39 -16.35 6.54 5.21
CA GLU A 39 -14.94 6.38 4.84
C GLU A 39 -14.11 7.57 5.32
N LYS A 40 -14.60 8.81 5.16
CA LYS A 40 -13.92 10.02 5.68
C LYS A 40 -13.67 9.92 7.18
N LYS A 41 -14.69 9.49 7.95
CA LYS A 41 -14.53 9.25 9.40
C LYS A 41 -13.50 8.14 9.66
N PHE A 42 -13.52 7.05 8.89
CA PHE A 42 -12.58 5.94 9.04
C PHE A 42 -11.13 6.34 8.73
N ILE A 43 -10.90 7.11 7.66
CA ILE A 43 -9.58 7.64 7.26
C ILE A 43 -8.96 8.47 8.39
N LYS A 44 -9.77 9.28 9.08
CA LYS A 44 -9.33 10.16 10.17
C LYS A 44 -9.14 9.45 11.52
N GLN A 45 -9.41 8.14 11.62
CA GLN A 45 -9.21 7.41 12.87
C GLN A 45 -7.72 7.25 13.19
N PRO A 46 -7.29 7.44 14.45
CA PRO A 46 -5.87 7.28 14.83
C PRO A 46 -5.26 5.91 14.53
N ARG A 47 -6.10 4.85 14.47
CA ARG A 47 -5.68 3.46 14.22
C ARG A 47 -5.82 3.03 12.76
N SER A 48 -6.15 3.95 11.86
CA SER A 48 -6.25 3.67 10.44
C SER A 48 -4.94 4.05 9.77
N SER A 49 -4.07 3.06 9.61
CA SER A 49 -2.78 3.15 8.94
C SER A 49 -2.57 1.94 8.03
N VAL A 50 -1.58 2.02 7.15
CA VAL A 50 -0.97 0.86 6.47
C VAL A 50 0.43 0.65 7.04
N ASP A 51 0.92 -0.59 7.00
CA ASP A 51 2.26 -0.89 7.51
C ASP A 51 3.35 -0.27 6.66
N PHE A 52 3.21 -0.28 5.33
CA PHE A 52 4.12 0.38 4.41
C PHE A 52 3.38 1.03 3.25
N ILE A 53 3.93 2.14 2.76
CA ILE A 53 3.55 2.75 1.49
C ILE A 53 4.82 2.97 0.65
N ILE A 54 4.80 2.45 -0.57
CA ILE A 54 5.79 2.75 -1.59
C ILE A 54 5.23 3.88 -2.43
N PHE A 55 6.04 4.91 -2.67
CA PHE A 55 5.65 6.12 -3.39
C PHE A 55 6.77 6.57 -4.33
N ASN A 56 6.43 7.37 -5.33
CA ASN A 56 7.44 7.97 -6.20
C ASN A 56 8.13 9.14 -5.49
N LYS A 57 9.46 9.15 -5.46
CA LYS A 57 10.24 10.11 -4.66
C LYS A 57 10.20 11.55 -5.17
N PHE A 58 9.72 11.77 -6.39
CA PHE A 58 9.70 13.09 -7.04
C PHE A 58 8.35 13.79 -6.89
N ASP A 59 7.25 13.07 -7.12
CA ASP A 59 5.88 13.63 -7.05
C ASP A 59 5.12 13.20 -5.79
N HIS A 60 5.71 12.33 -4.96
CA HIS A 60 5.12 11.76 -3.75
C HIS A 60 3.83 10.97 -3.98
N ASN A 61 3.52 10.61 -5.22
CA ASN A 61 2.33 9.82 -5.51
C ASN A 61 2.47 8.40 -4.94
N PRO A 62 1.49 7.92 -4.17
CA PRO A 62 1.49 6.55 -3.69
C PRO A 62 1.40 5.55 -4.86
N VAL A 63 2.19 4.49 -4.79
CA VAL A 63 2.32 3.47 -5.83
C VAL A 63 1.77 2.13 -5.35
N LEU A 64 2.13 1.71 -4.13
CA LEU A 64 1.73 0.42 -3.57
C LEU A 64 1.64 0.54 -2.04
N ALA A 65 0.50 0.17 -1.46
CA ALA A 65 0.39 -0.05 -0.03
C ALA A 65 0.61 -1.52 0.31
N ILE A 66 1.25 -1.77 1.46
CA ILE A 66 1.54 -3.12 1.95
C ILE A 66 1.08 -3.23 3.39
N GLU A 67 0.41 -4.33 3.70
CA GLU A 67 0.08 -4.78 5.05
C GLU A 67 0.79 -6.11 5.31
N VAL A 68 1.36 -6.24 6.49
CA VAL A 68 2.03 -7.45 6.96
C VAL A 68 1.10 -8.10 7.97
N ASP A 69 0.41 -9.15 7.53
CA ASP A 69 -0.57 -9.81 8.40
C ASP A 69 0.16 -10.55 9.54
N GLY A 70 0.10 -9.94 10.73
CA GLY A 70 0.58 -10.52 11.97
C GLY A 70 -0.33 -11.66 12.42
N THR A 71 -0.01 -12.88 12.00
CA THR A 71 -0.59 -14.16 12.42
C THR A 71 -2.05 -14.44 12.02
N GLU A 72 -2.25 -15.66 11.51
CA GLU A 72 -3.50 -16.32 11.14
C GLU A 72 -4.57 -16.34 12.25
N PHE A 73 -4.19 -16.03 13.49
CA PHE A 73 -5.06 -16.01 14.68
C PHE A 73 -6.11 -14.88 14.68
N HIS A 74 -6.07 -13.93 13.75
CA HIS A 74 -7.01 -12.82 13.67
C HIS A 74 -8.06 -12.89 12.54
N LEU A 75 -7.98 -13.91 11.66
CA LEU A 75 -8.85 -14.04 10.48
C LEU A 75 -10.36 -14.11 10.83
N ASN A 76 -10.72 -14.48 12.05
CA ASN A 76 -12.10 -14.58 12.52
C ASN A 76 -12.55 -13.42 13.43
N ASN A 77 -11.82 -12.31 13.51
CA ASN A 77 -12.29 -11.14 14.25
C ASN A 77 -13.17 -10.24 13.34
N PRO A 78 -14.50 -10.14 13.61
CA PRO A 78 -15.40 -9.37 12.75
C PRO A 78 -15.01 -7.90 12.61
N LYS A 79 -14.41 -7.31 13.64
CA LYS A 79 -13.94 -5.92 13.60
C LYS A 79 -12.79 -5.74 12.63
N GLN A 80 -11.88 -6.70 12.56
CA GLN A 80 -10.73 -6.63 11.65
C GLN A 80 -11.20 -6.77 10.20
N LEU A 81 -12.07 -7.75 9.93
CA LEU A 81 -12.68 -7.94 8.61
C LEU A 81 -13.43 -6.69 8.12
N GLU A 82 -14.15 -6.01 9.00
CA GLU A 82 -14.83 -4.76 8.66
C GLU A 82 -13.84 -3.64 8.30
N ARG A 83 -12.74 -3.53 9.04
CA ARG A 83 -11.68 -2.54 8.77
C ARG A 83 -10.96 -2.85 7.47
N ASP A 84 -10.65 -4.11 7.20
CA ASP A 84 -9.99 -4.54 5.97
C ASP A 84 -10.86 -4.31 4.75
N LYS A 85 -12.16 -4.57 4.85
CA LYS A 85 -13.12 -4.22 3.80
C LYS A 85 -13.13 -2.72 3.52
N LYS A 86 -13.16 -1.88 4.56
CA LYS A 86 -13.10 -0.41 4.39
C LYS A 86 -11.81 0.04 3.71
N LYS A 87 -10.66 -0.50 4.13
CA LYS A 87 -9.37 -0.23 3.46
C LYS A 87 -9.44 -0.64 1.99
N ASN A 88 -9.90 -1.85 1.68
CA ASN A 88 -10.00 -2.33 0.30
C ASN A 88 -10.82 -1.39 -0.60
N GLU A 89 -11.99 -0.96 -0.13
CA GLU A 89 -12.84 -0.05 -0.89
C GLU A 89 -12.18 1.32 -1.10
N ILE A 90 -11.57 1.88 -0.05
CA ILE A 90 -10.86 3.17 -0.14
C ILE A 90 -9.69 3.06 -1.13
N PHE A 91 -8.78 2.11 -0.95
CA PHE A 91 -7.61 1.94 -1.83
C PHE A 91 -8.01 1.72 -3.29
N LYS A 92 -9.07 0.94 -3.53
CA LYS A 92 -9.64 0.75 -4.87
C LYS A 92 -10.15 2.05 -5.49
N LYS A 93 -10.80 2.93 -4.72
CA LYS A 93 -11.30 4.24 -5.23
C LYS A 93 -10.19 5.15 -5.71
N TYR A 94 -9.04 5.13 -5.04
CA TYR A 94 -7.88 5.93 -5.42
C TYR A 94 -6.96 5.22 -6.43
N GLY A 95 -7.29 4.01 -6.85
CA GLY A 95 -6.48 3.23 -7.78
C GLY A 95 -5.12 2.81 -7.21
N ILE A 96 -4.96 2.80 -5.88
CA ILE A 96 -3.72 2.39 -5.21
C ILE A 96 -3.86 0.91 -4.84
N PRO A 97 -3.01 0.01 -5.38
CA PRO A 97 -3.00 -1.38 -4.98
C PRO A 97 -2.67 -1.55 -3.48
N LEU A 98 -3.35 -2.49 -2.83
CA LEU A 98 -3.13 -2.86 -1.43
C LEU A 98 -2.73 -4.34 -1.36
N LEU A 99 -1.46 -4.61 -1.13
CA LEU A 99 -0.88 -5.94 -1.03
C LEU A 99 -0.86 -6.42 0.43
N ARG A 100 -1.38 -7.62 0.70
CA ARG A 100 -1.32 -8.26 2.02
C ARG A 100 -0.37 -9.44 1.98
N LEU A 101 0.52 -9.53 2.97
CA LEU A 101 1.60 -10.51 2.99
C LEU A 101 1.52 -11.36 4.26
N ALA A 102 1.32 -12.67 4.07
CA ALA A 102 1.23 -13.68 5.12
C ALA A 102 2.46 -14.61 5.10
N THR A 103 3.58 -14.13 5.67
CA THR A 103 4.82 -14.89 6.00
C THR A 103 5.63 -15.62 4.90
N HIS A 104 6.91 -15.88 5.23
CA HIS A 104 8.08 -16.29 4.42
C HIS A 104 8.78 -15.18 3.60
N GLN A 105 9.98 -14.81 4.03
CA GLN A 105 10.76 -13.68 3.49
C GLN A 105 11.07 -13.76 1.99
N ALA A 106 11.48 -14.92 1.48
CA ALA A 106 11.78 -15.08 0.05
C ALA A 106 10.53 -14.91 -0.84
N VAL A 107 9.38 -15.41 -0.38
CA VAL A 107 8.09 -15.25 -1.08
C VAL A 107 7.63 -13.80 -1.04
N ILE A 108 7.84 -13.13 0.10
CA ILE A 108 7.52 -11.72 0.30
C ILE A 108 8.28 -10.81 -0.68
N GLU A 109 9.60 -10.98 -0.81
CA GLU A 109 10.41 -10.16 -1.71
C GLU A 109 9.93 -10.30 -3.15
N GLU A 110 9.75 -11.54 -3.62
CA GLU A 110 9.31 -11.82 -4.99
C GLU A 110 7.91 -11.24 -5.27
N MET A 111 6.98 -11.35 -4.32
CA MET A 111 5.64 -10.77 -4.47
C MET A 111 5.67 -9.25 -4.60
N ILE A 112 6.49 -8.56 -3.78
CA ILE A 112 6.64 -7.10 -3.85
C ILE A 112 7.29 -6.71 -5.18
N ARG A 113 8.38 -7.40 -5.56
CA ARG A 113 9.10 -7.20 -6.82
C ARG A 113 8.17 -7.30 -8.02
N GLN A 114 7.43 -8.41 -8.15
CA GLN A 114 6.53 -8.63 -9.28
C GLN A 114 5.42 -7.57 -9.34
N GLN A 115 4.88 -7.18 -8.20
CA GLN A 115 3.86 -6.14 -8.14
C GLN A 115 4.42 -4.78 -8.55
N LEU A 116 5.65 -4.43 -8.13
CA LEU A 116 6.30 -3.19 -8.54
C LEU A 116 6.66 -3.18 -10.02
N LEU A 117 7.25 -4.26 -10.57
CA LEU A 117 7.55 -4.36 -12.00
C LEU A 117 6.32 -4.08 -12.85
N ARG A 118 5.19 -4.75 -12.53
CA ARG A 118 3.92 -4.53 -13.21
C ARG A 118 3.46 -3.07 -13.15
N LEU A 119 3.59 -2.42 -12.00
CA LEU A 119 3.17 -1.01 -11.83
C LEU A 119 4.09 -0.05 -12.58
N THR A 120 5.40 -0.32 -12.60
CA THR A 120 6.39 0.45 -13.36
C THR A 120 6.14 0.32 -14.87
N GLU A 121 5.84 -0.87 -15.37
CA GLU A 121 5.46 -1.10 -16.77
C GLU A 121 4.21 -0.31 -17.17
N ILE A 122 3.14 -0.40 -16.37
CA ILE A 122 1.89 0.35 -16.63
C ILE A 122 2.16 1.86 -16.69
N LYS A 123 2.92 2.41 -15.73
CA LYS A 123 3.26 3.85 -15.72
C LYS A 123 4.07 4.24 -16.96
N ASN A 124 5.03 3.42 -17.36
CA ASN A 124 5.84 3.67 -18.54
C ASN A 124 5.03 3.58 -19.85
N SER A 125 4.01 2.71 -19.92
CA SER A 125 3.10 2.65 -21.07
C SER A 125 2.20 3.89 -21.15
N LEU A 126 1.69 4.39 -20.03
CA LEU A 126 0.86 5.60 -19.98
C LEU A 126 1.62 6.86 -20.37
N ASN A 127 2.90 6.97 -20.01
CA ASN A 127 3.75 8.13 -20.33
C ASN A 127 4.23 8.17 -21.79
N LYS A 128 3.97 7.12 -22.59
CA LYS A 128 4.32 7.06 -24.02
C LYS A 128 3.18 7.46 -24.96
N LEU A 129 1.99 7.74 -24.43
CA LEU A 129 0.81 8.24 -25.14
C LEU A 129 0.72 9.77 -25.00
#